data_AF-A0A094HJE9-F1
#
_entry.id   AF-A0A094HJE9-F1
#
_cell.length_a   1.000
_cell.length_b   1.000
_cell.length_c   1.000
_cell.angle_alpha   90.00
_cell.angle_beta   90.00
_cell.angle_gamma   90.00
#
_symmetry.space_group_name_H-M   'P 1'
#
loop_
_entity.id
_entity.type
_entity.pdbx_description
1 polymer ?
#
loop_
_entity_poly.entity_id
_entity_poly.type
_entity_poly.pdbx_seq_one_letter_code
_entity_poly.pdbx_strand_id
1 'polypeptide(L)'
;MAASTSSSIDEDIRESRDLSKIPETYRLMHQDEDNDMLDDHLLHTKRLSDYTNPHRYRHFCTALKLIVLCLAGWGVFNLWESWPGSNQPPNAHTGHDHAATPDEHICDCGSSTKEAVSLGCQFVPMAAAWLPPACIDEKLSHEFNAAGPGINGEWTYWADGDHLHEISEKDVSLLADTGQLFYGTWEWHVKHCTFQWRLDYRRRWLNTILEPRYDHESHITHCQMIIFADRTKSTASNVKLNSSSHMPPHGHEMHGKRWSVVSEPIIHLID
;
A
#
# COMPACT_ATOMS: atom_id res chain seq x y z
N MET A 1 -38.84 -37.78 13.77
CA MET A 1 -38.61 -36.32 13.68
C MET A 1 -38.23 -35.87 15.08
N ALA A 2 -37.17 -35.12 15.38
CA ALA A 2 -35.91 -34.76 14.74
C ALA A 2 -35.06 -34.22 15.90
N ALA A 3 -33.79 -34.61 16.00
CA ALA A 3 -32.76 -33.86 16.72
C ALA A 3 -31.45 -34.64 16.60
N SER A 4 -30.41 -34.03 16.02
CA SER A 4 -29.00 -34.16 16.44
C SER A 4 -28.06 -33.87 15.26
N THR A 5 -27.64 -32.61 15.11
CA THR A 5 -26.42 -32.24 14.35
C THR A 5 -25.83 -30.93 14.89
N SER A 6 -25.69 -30.80 16.22
CA SER A 6 -25.09 -29.60 16.85
C SER A 6 -23.77 -29.89 17.58
N SER A 7 -23.32 -31.14 17.75
CA SER A 7 -22.14 -31.43 18.58
C SER A 7 -20.82 -31.57 17.81
N SER A 8 -20.83 -31.51 16.47
CA SER A 8 -19.64 -31.83 15.66
C SER A 8 -18.73 -30.63 15.40
N ILE A 9 -19.22 -29.39 15.52
CA ILE A 9 -18.46 -28.19 15.17
C ILE A 9 -17.73 -27.60 16.39
N ASP A 10 -18.30 -27.79 17.59
CA ASP A 10 -17.69 -27.30 18.85
C ASP A 10 -16.48 -28.14 19.31
N GLU A 11 -16.39 -29.42 18.92
CA GLU A 11 -15.19 -30.23 19.19
C GLU A 11 -14.00 -29.81 18.32
N ASP A 12 -14.24 -29.44 17.06
CA ASP A 12 -13.18 -29.08 16.10
C ASP A 12 -12.49 -27.75 16.48
N ILE A 13 -13.25 -26.79 17.03
CA ILE A 13 -12.70 -25.51 17.50
C ILE A 13 -11.88 -25.71 18.79
N ARG A 14 -12.29 -26.63 19.66
CA ARG A 14 -11.59 -26.93 20.92
C ARG A 14 -10.27 -27.68 20.69
N GLU A 15 -10.16 -28.43 19.60
CA GLU A 15 -8.93 -29.11 19.18
C GLU A 15 -7.85 -28.13 18.65
N SER A 16 -8.27 -26.98 18.09
CA SER A 16 -7.34 -25.96 17.56
C SER A 16 -6.58 -25.14 18.63
N ARG A 17 -6.96 -25.27 19.92
CA ARG A 17 -6.39 -24.50 21.04
C ARG A 17 -5.65 -25.36 22.06
N ASP A 18 -5.37 -26.62 21.72
CA ASP A 18 -4.62 -27.53 22.56
C ASP A 18 -3.10 -27.37 22.35
N LEU A 19 -2.48 -26.56 23.20
CA LEU A 19 -1.03 -26.32 23.22
C LEU A 19 -0.19 -27.60 23.47
N SER A 20 -0.82 -28.72 23.86
CA SER A 20 -0.15 -30.02 24.00
C SER A 20 0.13 -30.70 22.66
N LYS A 21 -0.48 -30.25 21.55
CA LYS A 21 -0.28 -30.79 20.19
C LYS A 21 0.77 -30.03 19.37
N ILE A 22 1.40 -29.00 19.93
CA ILE A 22 2.51 -28.30 19.26
C ILE A 22 3.67 -29.30 19.07
N PRO A 23 4.14 -29.53 17.83
CA PRO A 23 5.27 -30.41 17.57
C PRO A 23 6.48 -29.99 18.40
N GLU A 24 7.16 -30.95 19.03
CA GLU A 24 8.33 -30.70 19.89
C GLU A 24 9.39 -29.84 19.21
N THR A 25 9.53 -29.97 17.89
CA THR A 25 10.42 -29.17 17.05
C THR A 25 10.11 -27.67 17.09
N TYR A 26 8.82 -27.28 17.11
CA TYR A 26 8.43 -25.88 17.18
C TYR A 26 8.66 -25.29 18.57
N ARG A 27 8.42 -26.09 19.63
CA ARG A 27 8.70 -25.68 21.01
C ARG A 27 10.21 -25.49 21.24
N LEU A 28 11.04 -26.36 20.67
CA LEU A 28 12.50 -26.26 20.75
C LEU A 28 13.05 -25.04 19.99
N MET A 29 12.51 -24.72 18.81
CA MET A 29 12.95 -23.53 18.05
C MET A 29 12.68 -22.23 18.79
N HIS A 30 11.49 -22.07 19.39
CA HIS A 30 11.18 -20.88 20.20
C HIS A 30 12.04 -20.79 21.47
N GLN A 31 12.35 -21.94 22.08
CA GLN A 31 13.17 -21.96 23.29
C GLN A 31 14.65 -21.65 23.01
N ASP A 32 15.16 -22.03 21.83
CA ASP A 32 16.51 -21.66 21.38
C ASP A 32 16.60 -20.15 21.07
N GLU A 33 15.58 -19.57 20.44
CA GLU A 33 15.51 -18.11 20.18
C GLU A 33 15.44 -17.30 21.49
N ASP A 34 14.67 -17.75 22.48
CA ASP A 34 14.55 -17.09 23.79
C ASP A 34 15.88 -17.17 24.58
N ASN A 35 16.58 -18.31 24.54
CA ASN A 35 17.85 -18.49 25.21
C ASN A 35 18.98 -17.65 24.57
N ASP A 36 19.03 -17.58 23.24
CA ASP A 36 19.99 -16.74 22.52
C ASP A 36 19.76 -15.24 22.83
N MET A 37 18.50 -14.81 22.94
CA MET A 37 18.17 -13.44 23.33
C MET A 37 18.58 -13.12 24.77
N LEU A 38 18.43 -14.06 25.71
CA LEU A 38 18.88 -13.89 27.09
C LEU A 38 20.42 -13.85 27.22
N ASP A 39 21.13 -14.72 26.50
CA ASP A 39 22.59 -14.78 26.54
C ASP A 39 23.21 -13.52 25.95
N ASP A 40 22.66 -12.96 24.87
CA ASP A 40 23.13 -11.70 24.30
C ASP A 40 22.89 -10.52 25.27
N HIS A 41 21.73 -10.48 25.95
CA HIS A 41 21.45 -9.47 26.97
C HIS A 41 22.39 -9.59 28.20
N LEU A 42 22.72 -10.81 28.62
CA LEU A 42 23.66 -11.06 29.73
C LEU A 42 25.11 -10.72 29.34
N LEU A 43 25.53 -11.02 28.11
CA LEU A 43 26.82 -10.62 27.57
C LEU A 43 26.94 -9.10 27.46
N HIS A 44 25.87 -8.44 27.02
CA HIS A 44 25.85 -6.99 26.87
C HIS A 44 25.87 -6.28 28.23
N THR A 45 25.15 -6.79 29.23
CA THR A 45 25.16 -6.24 30.60
C THR A 45 26.49 -6.47 31.32
N LYS A 46 27.12 -7.64 31.14
CA LYS A 46 28.44 -7.94 31.72
C LYS A 46 29.55 -7.09 31.09
N ARG A 47 29.48 -6.86 29.76
CA ARG A 47 30.39 -5.97 29.04
C ARG A 47 30.26 -4.50 29.48
N LEU A 48 29.05 -4.06 29.84
CA LEU A 48 28.81 -2.71 30.37
C LEU A 48 29.35 -2.54 31.81
N SER A 49 29.31 -3.61 32.62
CA SER A 49 29.80 -3.59 34.01
C SER A 49 31.32 -3.49 34.13
N ASP A 50 32.08 -4.12 33.22
CA ASP A 50 33.55 -4.22 33.34
C ASP A 50 34.33 -2.98 32.84
N TYR A 51 33.66 -1.95 32.28
CA TYR A 51 34.33 -0.81 31.63
C TYR A 51 34.18 0.54 32.34
N THR A 52 33.98 0.58 33.65
CA THR A 52 33.91 1.86 34.38
C THR A 52 35.22 2.16 35.11
N ASN A 53 36.24 2.58 34.36
CA ASN A 53 37.37 3.29 34.95
C ASN A 53 36.95 4.77 35.14
N PRO A 54 36.62 5.22 36.36
CA PRO A 54 35.94 6.50 36.60
C PRO A 54 36.77 7.71 36.14
N HIS A 55 38.10 7.56 36.09
CA HIS A 55 39.00 8.63 35.67
C HIS A 55 39.06 8.78 34.15
N ARG A 56 38.96 7.68 33.40
CA ARG A 56 38.88 7.68 31.92
C ARG A 56 37.51 8.10 31.42
N TYR A 57 36.44 7.69 32.11
CA TYR A 57 35.07 8.11 31.82
C TYR A 57 34.89 9.61 32.02
N ARG A 58 35.44 10.18 33.11
CA ARG A 58 35.41 11.63 33.34
C ARG A 58 36.07 12.41 32.20
N HIS A 59 37.25 11.98 31.77
CA HIS A 59 37.98 12.60 30.65
C HIS A 59 37.23 12.50 29.32
N PHE A 60 36.63 11.33 29.05
CA PHE A 60 35.80 11.09 27.88
C PHE A 60 34.54 11.97 27.88
N CYS A 61 33.86 12.09 29.01
CA CYS A 61 32.70 12.97 29.15
C CYS A 61 33.07 14.46 28.99
N THR A 62 34.22 14.91 29.51
CA THR A 62 34.70 16.28 29.25
C THR A 62 35.04 16.50 27.78
N ALA A 63 35.69 15.54 27.12
CA ALA A 63 36.00 15.63 25.69
C ALA A 63 34.71 15.69 24.85
N LEU A 64 33.72 14.85 25.16
CA LEU A 64 32.42 14.85 24.49
C LEU A 64 31.70 16.19 24.67
N LYS A 65 31.70 16.77 25.88
CA LYS A 65 31.13 18.10 26.14
C LYS A 65 31.81 19.19 25.31
N LEU A 66 33.14 19.17 25.21
CA LEU A 66 33.88 20.12 24.37
C LEU A 66 33.54 19.95 22.88
N ILE A 67 33.42 18.72 22.39
CA ILE A 67 33.01 18.44 21.01
C ILE A 67 31.61 18.98 20.75
N VAL A 68 30.64 18.73 21.65
CA VAL A 68 29.28 19.24 21.52
C VAL A 68 29.26 20.77 21.53
N LEU A 69 30.05 21.43 22.38
CA LEU A 69 30.17 22.89 22.38
C LEU A 69 30.79 23.44 21.09
N CYS A 70 31.80 22.77 20.53
CA CYS A 70 32.38 23.14 19.24
C CYS A 70 31.37 22.98 18.10
N LEU A 71 30.61 21.88 18.06
CA LEU A 71 29.57 21.65 17.06
C LEU A 71 28.42 22.65 17.20
N ALA A 72 28.01 22.98 18.43
CA ALA A 72 27.01 24.00 18.67
C ALA A 72 27.48 25.39 18.22
N GLY A 73 28.74 25.76 18.54
CA GLY A 73 29.35 27.00 18.07
C GLY A 73 29.45 27.07 16.54
N TRP A 74 29.82 25.95 15.90
CA TRP A 74 29.83 25.83 14.44
C TRP A 74 28.42 25.99 13.85
N GLY A 75 27.40 25.37 14.46
CA GLY A 75 26.01 25.54 14.04
C GLY A 75 25.54 26.99 14.15
N VAL A 76 25.86 27.69 15.25
CA VAL A 76 25.55 29.11 15.44
C VAL A 76 26.30 29.99 14.42
N PHE A 77 27.55 29.66 14.08
CA PHE A 77 28.31 30.37 13.04
C PHE A 77 27.66 30.23 11.65
N ASN A 78 27.21 29.03 11.27
CA ASN A 78 26.48 28.83 10.02
C ASN A 78 25.13 29.56 10.01
N LEU A 79 24.43 29.60 11.15
CA LEU A 79 23.18 30.36 11.31
C LEU A 79 23.41 31.88 11.25
N TRP A 80 24.57 32.36 11.71
CA TRP A 80 24.97 33.76 11.61
C TRP A 80 25.35 34.13 10.18
N GLU A 81 26.13 33.30 9.47
CA GLU A 81 26.43 33.53 8.05
C GLU A 81 25.16 33.48 7.17
N SER A 82 24.16 32.68 7.54
CA SER A 82 22.88 32.61 6.84
C SER A 82 21.85 33.64 7.32
N TRP A 83 22.22 34.58 8.21
CA TRP A 83 21.33 35.63 8.67
C TRP A 83 20.95 36.58 7.51
N PRO A 84 19.66 36.71 7.12
CA PRO A 84 19.23 37.43 5.91
C PRO A 84 19.39 38.97 5.97
N GLY A 85 20.02 39.48 7.02
CA GLY A 85 20.09 40.91 7.34
C GLY A 85 21.29 41.66 6.75
N SER A 86 22.21 41.01 6.05
CA SER A 86 23.32 41.69 5.38
C SER A 86 23.45 41.28 3.91
N ASN A 87 22.80 42.08 3.05
CA ASN A 87 23.17 42.36 1.67
C ASN A 87 23.33 41.17 0.70
N GLN A 88 22.22 40.51 0.33
CA GLN A 88 22.18 39.83 -0.97
C GLN A 88 20.89 40.15 -1.74
N PRO A 89 20.99 40.59 -3.02
CA PRO A 89 19.83 40.81 -3.88
C PRO A 89 19.09 39.49 -4.14
N PRO A 90 17.79 39.53 -4.46
CA PRO A 90 17.07 38.32 -4.81
C PRO A 90 17.64 37.77 -6.12
N ASN A 91 17.84 36.47 -6.14
CA ASN A 91 18.15 35.62 -7.30
C ASN A 91 19.64 35.43 -7.58
N ALA A 92 20.16 34.32 -7.10
CA ALA A 92 20.76 33.26 -7.92
C ALA A 92 21.63 32.42 -7.00
N HIS A 93 21.17 31.23 -6.60
CA HIS A 93 22.05 30.10 -6.32
C HIS A 93 21.34 28.79 -6.63
N THR A 94 21.91 28.15 -7.66
CA THR A 94 22.09 26.71 -7.81
C THR A 94 20.82 25.87 -8.01
N GLY A 95 20.62 25.49 -9.27
CA GLY A 95 19.72 24.43 -9.66
C GLY A 95 19.95 23.18 -8.83
N HIS A 96 19.03 22.93 -7.92
CA HIS A 96 18.42 21.62 -7.87
C HIS A 96 17.67 21.51 -9.18
N ASP A 97 18.04 20.53 -9.99
CA ASP A 97 17.23 20.09 -11.12
C ASP A 97 15.78 20.11 -10.65
N HIS A 98 14.97 20.95 -11.28
CA HIS A 98 13.54 20.84 -11.14
C HIS A 98 13.24 19.40 -11.53
N ALA A 99 13.00 18.54 -10.54
CA ALA A 99 12.27 17.31 -10.74
C ALA A 99 11.11 17.73 -11.64
N ALA A 100 11.10 17.21 -12.87
CA ALA A 100 10.06 17.50 -13.83
C ALA A 100 8.75 17.41 -13.05
N THR A 101 7.97 18.48 -13.04
CA THR A 101 6.61 18.43 -12.50
C THR A 101 6.00 17.16 -13.07
N PRO A 102 5.55 16.19 -12.24
CA PRO A 102 4.96 14.97 -12.76
C PRO A 102 3.95 15.38 -13.81
N ASP A 103 4.14 14.90 -15.03
CA ASP A 103 3.28 15.25 -16.15
C ASP A 103 1.83 15.02 -15.69
N GLU A 104 1.03 16.10 -15.68
CA GLU A 104 -0.34 16.09 -15.17
C GLU A 104 -1.21 15.04 -15.89
N HIS A 105 -0.75 14.58 -17.06
CA HIS A 105 -1.43 13.64 -17.94
C HIS A 105 -0.65 12.34 -18.19
N ILE A 106 0.32 12.01 -17.31
CA ILE A 106 1.27 10.90 -17.49
C ILE A 106 0.62 9.53 -17.77
N CYS A 107 -0.59 9.28 -17.25
CA CYS A 107 -1.38 8.07 -17.45
C CYS A 107 -2.75 8.36 -18.10
N ASP A 108 -2.88 9.44 -18.87
CA ASP A 108 -4.11 9.75 -19.59
C ASP A 108 -4.06 9.21 -21.04
N CYS A 109 -5.24 8.83 -21.55
CA CYS A 109 -5.43 8.21 -22.86
C CYS A 109 -6.51 8.90 -23.69
N GLY A 110 -6.61 10.22 -23.56
CA GLY A 110 -7.55 11.04 -24.31
C GLY A 110 -8.97 10.99 -23.73
N SER A 111 -9.95 11.24 -24.60
CA SER A 111 -11.36 11.48 -24.25
C SER A 111 -12.33 10.42 -24.75
N SER A 112 -11.84 9.43 -25.52
CA SER A 112 -12.63 8.29 -26.00
C SER A 112 -11.75 7.06 -26.21
N THR A 113 -12.34 5.87 -26.23
CA THR A 113 -11.64 4.62 -26.58
C THR A 113 -11.01 4.67 -27.96
N LYS A 114 -11.67 5.33 -28.92
CA LYS A 114 -11.13 5.54 -30.27
C LYS A 114 -9.85 6.39 -30.24
N GLU A 115 -9.86 7.45 -29.44
CA GLU A 115 -8.68 8.30 -29.25
C GLU A 115 -7.57 7.55 -28.51
N ALA A 116 -7.90 6.81 -27.46
CA ALA A 116 -6.97 5.97 -26.71
C ALA A 116 -6.20 5.00 -27.62
N VAL A 117 -6.92 4.30 -28.51
CA VAL A 117 -6.30 3.41 -29.51
C VAL A 117 -5.38 4.20 -30.44
N SER A 118 -5.77 5.40 -30.88
CA SER A 118 -4.93 6.25 -31.75
C SER A 118 -3.66 6.76 -31.05
N LEU A 119 -3.69 6.90 -29.72
CA LEU A 119 -2.55 7.27 -28.88
C LEU A 119 -1.67 6.07 -28.49
N GLY A 120 -2.02 4.86 -28.93
CA GLY A 120 -1.29 3.63 -28.59
C GLY A 120 -1.54 3.13 -27.17
N CYS A 121 -2.62 3.59 -26.53
CA CYS A 121 -3.04 3.08 -25.24
C CYS A 121 -3.66 1.68 -25.35
N GLN A 122 -3.60 0.94 -24.26
CA GLN A 122 -4.18 -0.39 -24.13
C GLN A 122 -5.18 -0.43 -22.98
N PHE A 123 -6.27 -1.17 -23.15
CA PHE A 123 -7.16 -1.46 -22.03
C PHE A 123 -6.48 -2.46 -21.09
N VAL A 124 -6.39 -2.09 -19.80
CA VAL A 124 -5.79 -2.92 -18.76
C VAL A 124 -6.89 -3.34 -17.78
N PRO A 125 -7.35 -4.61 -17.82
CA PRO A 125 -8.42 -5.10 -16.94
C PRO A 125 -8.10 -4.90 -15.46
N MET A 126 -6.84 -5.16 -15.08
CA MET A 126 -6.35 -4.94 -13.72
C MET A 126 -6.50 -3.49 -13.26
N ALA A 127 -6.46 -2.50 -14.15
CA ALA A 127 -6.61 -1.08 -13.79
C ALA A 127 -8.04 -0.56 -14.04
N ALA A 128 -8.89 -1.36 -14.70
CA ALA A 128 -10.14 -0.90 -15.31
C ALA A 128 -9.96 0.45 -16.04
N ALA A 129 -8.91 0.56 -16.86
CA ALA A 129 -8.54 1.80 -17.51
C ALA A 129 -7.84 1.56 -18.85
N TRP A 130 -7.94 2.55 -19.74
CA TRP A 130 -7.06 2.67 -20.89
C TRP A 130 -5.79 3.39 -20.44
N LEU A 131 -4.63 2.76 -20.61
CA LEU A 131 -3.35 3.28 -20.12
C LEU A 131 -2.29 3.36 -21.24
N PRO A 132 -1.40 4.37 -21.19
CA PRO A 132 -0.25 4.42 -22.08
C PRO A 132 0.80 3.40 -21.62
N PRO A 133 1.71 2.94 -22.51
CA PRO A 133 2.73 1.93 -22.17
C PRO A 133 3.57 2.25 -20.93
N ALA A 134 3.81 3.53 -20.62
CA ALA A 134 4.54 3.97 -19.43
C ALA A 134 3.86 3.57 -18.10
N CYS A 135 2.54 3.36 -18.11
CA CYS A 135 1.75 3.02 -16.92
C CYS A 135 1.35 1.53 -16.90
N ILE A 136 1.94 0.68 -17.74
CA ILE A 136 1.62 -0.74 -17.85
C ILE A 136 2.82 -1.59 -17.44
N ASP A 137 2.61 -2.49 -16.48
CA ASP A 137 3.52 -3.61 -16.22
C ASP A 137 2.98 -4.85 -16.94
N GLU A 138 3.44 -5.06 -18.18
CA GLU A 138 2.93 -6.11 -19.07
C GLU A 138 2.93 -7.50 -18.43
N LYS A 139 3.96 -7.82 -17.63
CA LYS A 139 4.06 -9.11 -16.96
C LYS A 139 2.98 -9.25 -15.89
N LEU A 140 2.79 -8.20 -15.08
CA LEU A 140 1.79 -8.20 -14.02
C LEU A 140 0.37 -8.19 -14.58
N SER A 141 0.13 -7.42 -15.65
CA SER A 141 -1.16 -7.39 -16.35
C SER A 141 -1.51 -8.75 -16.97
N HIS A 142 -0.56 -9.42 -17.63
CA HIS A 142 -0.79 -10.78 -18.15
C HIS A 142 -1.10 -11.78 -17.01
N GLU A 143 -0.39 -11.68 -15.88
CA GLU A 143 -0.66 -12.51 -14.71
C GLU A 143 -2.07 -12.28 -14.16
N PHE A 144 -2.52 -11.02 -14.10
CA PHE A 144 -3.89 -10.69 -13.68
C PHE A 144 -4.92 -11.28 -14.66
N ASN A 145 -4.70 -11.13 -15.97
CA ASN A 145 -5.64 -11.59 -16.99
C ASN A 145 -5.81 -13.11 -17.03
N ALA A 146 -4.86 -13.87 -16.47
CA ALA A 146 -4.93 -15.32 -16.33
C ALA A 146 -5.30 -15.79 -14.90
N ALA A 147 -5.64 -14.86 -14.01
CA ALA A 147 -5.95 -15.16 -12.62
C ALA A 147 -7.46 -15.29 -12.34
N GLY A 148 -8.32 -15.13 -13.34
CA GLY A 148 -9.77 -15.30 -13.17
C GLY A 148 -10.19 -16.75 -12.92
N PRO A 149 -11.41 -16.96 -12.40
CA PRO A 149 -11.95 -18.30 -12.13
C PRO A 149 -12.48 -19.01 -13.39
N GLY A 150 -12.55 -18.31 -14.53
CA GLY A 150 -13.07 -18.83 -15.79
C GLY A 150 -12.15 -19.83 -16.47
N ILE A 151 -12.61 -20.38 -17.60
CA ILE A 151 -11.78 -21.24 -18.44
C ILE A 151 -10.53 -20.47 -18.88
N ASN A 152 -9.37 -21.12 -18.81
CA ASN A 152 -8.06 -20.50 -19.10
C ASN A 152 -7.68 -19.28 -18.23
N GLY A 153 -8.36 -19.06 -17.10
CA GLY A 153 -8.06 -17.95 -16.20
C GLY A 153 -8.78 -16.65 -16.54
N GLU A 154 -9.82 -16.69 -17.37
CA GLU A 154 -10.58 -15.51 -17.77
C GLU A 154 -11.45 -14.94 -16.64
N TRP A 155 -11.66 -13.62 -16.68
CA TRP A 155 -12.56 -12.89 -15.80
C TRP A 155 -13.96 -12.77 -16.41
N THR A 156 -14.98 -12.91 -15.58
CA THR A 156 -16.39 -12.69 -15.97
C THR A 156 -16.86 -11.32 -15.48
N TYR A 157 -17.59 -10.60 -16.34
CA TYR A 157 -18.13 -9.27 -16.09
C TYR A 157 -19.62 -9.22 -16.41
N TRP A 158 -20.35 -8.33 -15.77
CA TRP A 158 -21.79 -8.15 -15.98
C TRP A 158 -22.16 -6.68 -16.20
N ALA A 159 -23.22 -6.45 -16.96
CA ALA A 159 -23.83 -5.13 -17.14
C ALA A 159 -24.73 -4.71 -15.97
N ASP A 160 -25.09 -5.65 -15.09
CA ASP A 160 -25.98 -5.45 -13.94
C ASP A 160 -25.44 -6.09 -12.65
N GLY A 161 -25.89 -5.56 -11.51
CA GLY A 161 -25.47 -6.01 -10.18
C GLY A 161 -26.08 -7.34 -9.73
N ASP A 162 -27.09 -7.85 -10.43
CA ASP A 162 -27.73 -9.15 -10.17
C ASP A 162 -27.08 -10.29 -10.96
N HIS A 163 -26.05 -9.98 -11.76
CA HIS A 163 -25.28 -10.91 -12.60
C HIS A 163 -26.13 -11.63 -13.65
N LEU A 164 -27.12 -10.95 -14.21
CA LEU A 164 -28.03 -11.53 -15.21
C LEU A 164 -27.53 -11.38 -16.66
N HIS A 165 -26.78 -10.32 -16.95
CA HIS A 165 -26.31 -10.01 -18.31
C HIS A 165 -24.78 -9.95 -18.32
N GLU A 166 -24.16 -11.07 -18.69
CA GLU A 166 -22.72 -11.16 -18.90
C GLU A 166 -22.27 -10.32 -20.10
N ILE A 167 -21.12 -9.66 -19.97
CA ILE A 167 -20.51 -8.83 -21.02
C ILE A 167 -19.05 -9.21 -21.21
N SER A 168 -18.54 -9.07 -22.44
CA SER A 168 -17.14 -9.39 -22.73
C SER A 168 -16.18 -8.33 -22.18
N GLU A 169 -14.91 -8.68 -21.99
CA GLU A 169 -13.86 -7.71 -21.64
C GLU A 169 -13.80 -6.55 -22.64
N LYS A 170 -14.03 -6.85 -23.93
CA LYS A 170 -14.11 -5.83 -24.98
C LYS A 170 -15.28 -4.88 -24.72
N ASP A 171 -16.45 -5.37 -24.35
CA ASP A 171 -17.60 -4.51 -24.04
C ASP A 171 -17.33 -3.67 -22.79
N VAL A 172 -16.69 -4.23 -21.76
CA VAL A 172 -16.22 -3.48 -20.59
C VAL A 172 -15.32 -2.33 -21.01
N SER A 173 -14.33 -2.58 -21.87
CA SER A 173 -13.39 -1.55 -22.35
C SER A 173 -14.08 -0.34 -23.01
N LEU A 174 -15.23 -0.58 -23.66
CA LEU A 174 -16.02 0.44 -24.36
C LEU A 174 -16.91 1.27 -23.42
N LEU A 175 -17.14 0.81 -22.19
CA LEU A 175 -17.88 1.60 -21.18
C LEU A 175 -17.14 2.88 -20.77
N ALA A 176 -15.87 3.01 -21.14
CA ALA A 176 -15.11 4.25 -20.96
C ALA A 176 -15.74 5.44 -21.70
N ASP A 177 -16.38 5.19 -22.85
CA ASP A 177 -17.02 6.22 -23.67
C ASP A 177 -18.35 6.71 -23.06
N THR A 178 -19.02 5.88 -22.27
CA THR A 178 -20.33 6.19 -21.66
C THR A 178 -20.25 6.50 -20.18
N GLY A 179 -19.14 6.15 -19.52
CA GLY A 179 -18.97 6.25 -18.06
C GLY A 179 -19.85 5.27 -17.27
N GLN A 180 -20.48 4.30 -17.94
CA GLN A 180 -21.31 3.29 -17.29
C GLN A 180 -20.48 2.36 -16.40
N LEU A 181 -21.15 1.77 -15.42
CA LEU A 181 -20.54 0.78 -14.55
C LEU A 181 -20.58 -0.61 -15.19
N PHE A 182 -19.52 -1.38 -15.01
CA PHE A 182 -19.57 -2.82 -15.07
C PHE A 182 -19.59 -3.39 -13.65
N TYR A 183 -20.05 -4.63 -13.55
CA TYR A 183 -20.13 -5.37 -12.31
C TYR A 183 -19.18 -6.56 -12.39
N GLY A 184 -18.47 -6.79 -11.30
CA GLY A 184 -17.54 -7.91 -11.12
C GLY A 184 -17.86 -8.70 -9.86
N THR A 185 -17.12 -9.79 -9.69
CA THR A 185 -17.13 -10.57 -8.45
C THR A 185 -16.30 -9.88 -7.38
N TRP A 186 -16.58 -10.21 -6.12
CA TRP A 186 -15.70 -9.84 -5.01
C TRP A 186 -14.24 -10.29 -5.23
N GLU A 187 -14.03 -11.49 -5.79
CA GLU A 187 -12.69 -12.01 -6.08
C GLU A 187 -11.93 -11.13 -7.08
N TRP A 188 -12.60 -10.69 -8.16
CA TRP A 188 -12.00 -9.77 -9.12
C TRP A 188 -11.51 -8.49 -8.43
N HIS A 189 -12.33 -7.91 -7.56
CA HIS A 189 -11.99 -6.65 -6.87
C HIS A 189 -10.82 -6.83 -5.88
N VAL A 190 -10.76 -7.97 -5.17
CA VAL A 190 -9.64 -8.26 -4.28
C VAL A 190 -8.35 -8.50 -5.06
N LYS A 191 -8.40 -9.19 -6.21
CA LYS A 191 -7.22 -9.32 -7.07
C LYS A 191 -6.80 -7.98 -7.67
N HIS A 192 -7.75 -7.14 -8.09
CA HIS A 192 -7.48 -5.78 -8.53
C HIS A 192 -6.65 -5.02 -7.48
N CYS A 193 -7.12 -4.98 -6.23
CA CYS A 193 -6.43 -4.31 -5.13
C CYS A 193 -5.03 -4.87 -4.85
N THR A 194 -4.93 -6.20 -4.71
CA THR A 194 -3.66 -6.84 -4.35
C THR A 194 -2.63 -6.77 -5.48
N PHE A 195 -3.05 -6.81 -6.73
CA PHE A 195 -2.17 -6.59 -7.87
C PHE A 195 -1.75 -5.12 -7.99
N GLN A 196 -2.63 -4.17 -7.68
CA GLN A 196 -2.23 -2.75 -7.63
C GLN A 196 -1.14 -2.49 -6.59
N TRP A 197 -1.21 -3.14 -5.42
CA TRP A 197 -0.13 -3.09 -4.42
C TRP A 197 1.17 -3.72 -4.91
N ARG A 198 1.08 -4.80 -5.70
CA ARG A 198 2.25 -5.38 -6.36
C ARG A 198 2.84 -4.41 -7.37
N LEU A 199 2.03 -3.69 -8.15
CA LEU A 199 2.50 -2.66 -9.07
C LEU A 199 3.22 -1.53 -8.31
N ASP A 200 2.61 -1.03 -7.22
CA ASP A 200 3.23 -0.02 -6.34
C ASP A 200 4.57 -0.47 -5.74
N TYR A 201 4.69 -1.75 -5.39
CA TYR A 201 5.96 -2.31 -4.97
C TYR A 201 6.98 -2.38 -6.13
N ARG A 202 6.55 -2.87 -7.29
CA ARG A 202 7.39 -3.15 -8.46
C ARG A 202 7.90 -1.88 -9.15
N ARG A 203 7.15 -0.77 -9.12
CA ARG A 203 7.55 0.52 -9.71
C ARG A 203 8.86 1.10 -9.14
N ARG A 204 9.31 0.59 -7.99
CA ARG A 204 10.61 0.96 -7.38
C ARG A 204 11.81 0.49 -8.21
N TRP A 205 11.61 -0.51 -9.05
CA TRP A 205 12.67 -1.13 -9.85
C TRP A 205 12.33 -1.26 -11.33
N LEU A 206 11.08 -0.99 -11.69
CA LEU A 206 10.62 -0.90 -13.06
C LEU A 206 10.46 0.56 -13.43
N ASN A 207 10.70 0.91 -14.69
CA ASN A 207 10.37 2.23 -15.22
C ASN A 207 8.87 2.32 -15.58
N THR A 208 8.02 1.84 -14.67
CA THR A 208 6.55 1.82 -14.82
C THR A 208 5.95 2.78 -13.81
N ILE A 209 4.94 3.53 -14.24
CA ILE A 209 4.27 4.52 -13.42
C ILE A 209 2.97 3.93 -12.88
N LEU A 210 2.78 4.04 -11.56
CA LEU A 210 1.49 3.78 -10.95
C LEU A 210 0.57 4.96 -11.26
N GLU A 211 -0.63 4.69 -11.75
CA GLU A 211 -1.64 5.73 -11.96
C GLU A 211 -1.81 6.58 -10.69
N PRO A 212 -1.67 7.91 -10.77
CA PRO A 212 -1.84 8.80 -9.63
C PRO A 212 -3.17 8.63 -8.87
N ARG A 213 -4.24 8.20 -9.55
CA ARG A 213 -5.54 7.87 -8.94
C ARG A 213 -5.51 6.72 -7.93
N TYR A 214 -4.42 5.98 -7.86
CA TYR A 214 -4.21 4.87 -6.92
C TYR A 214 -3.11 5.16 -5.90
N ASP A 215 -2.33 6.22 -6.11
CA ASP A 215 -1.16 6.59 -5.29
C ASP A 215 -1.58 7.46 -4.09
N HIS A 216 -2.57 7.00 -3.33
CA HIS A 216 -3.04 7.68 -2.13
C HIS A 216 -3.63 6.70 -1.11
N GLU A 217 -3.51 7.04 0.17
CA GLU A 217 -3.94 6.17 1.27
C GLU A 217 -5.43 5.82 1.20
N SER A 218 -6.29 6.73 0.75
CA SER A 218 -7.72 6.43 0.66
C SER A 218 -8.06 5.29 -0.32
N HIS A 219 -7.20 5.02 -1.30
CA HIS A 219 -7.34 3.84 -2.16
C HIS A 219 -7.01 2.56 -1.39
N ILE A 220 -5.97 2.59 -0.54
CA ILE A 220 -5.61 1.47 0.35
C ILE A 220 -6.75 1.19 1.34
N THR A 221 -7.32 2.22 1.96
CA THR A 221 -8.44 2.04 2.91
C THR A 221 -9.69 1.50 2.21
N HIS A 222 -9.98 1.94 0.98
CA HIS A 222 -11.06 1.38 0.17
C HIS A 222 -10.85 -0.11 -0.09
N CYS A 223 -9.64 -0.50 -0.49
CA CYS A 223 -9.29 -1.90 -0.71
C CYS A 223 -9.43 -2.75 0.57
N GLN A 224 -8.99 -2.23 1.71
CA GLN A 224 -9.17 -2.91 3.01
C GLN A 224 -10.66 -3.13 3.31
N MET A 225 -11.51 -2.12 3.07
CA MET A 225 -12.96 -2.26 3.25
C MET A 225 -13.55 -3.38 2.40
N ILE A 226 -13.15 -3.49 1.13
CA ILE A 226 -13.63 -4.55 0.24
C ILE A 226 -13.13 -5.93 0.65
N ILE A 227 -11.85 -6.05 1.05
CA ILE A 227 -11.25 -7.33 1.50
C ILE A 227 -12.03 -7.92 2.69
N PHE A 228 -12.48 -7.07 3.61
CA PHE A 228 -13.26 -7.50 4.78
C PHE A 228 -14.77 -7.44 4.59
N ALA A 229 -15.25 -7.11 3.39
CA ALA A 229 -16.67 -7.07 3.06
C ALA A 229 -17.26 -8.48 2.84
N ASP A 230 -18.59 -8.52 2.73
CA ASP A 230 -19.33 -9.73 2.37
C ASP A 230 -18.97 -10.18 0.95
N ARG A 231 -18.38 -11.38 0.86
CA ARG A 231 -17.88 -11.99 -0.39
C ARG A 231 -18.98 -12.36 -1.38
N THR A 232 -20.25 -12.36 -0.94
CA THR A 232 -21.41 -12.65 -1.80
C THR A 232 -21.89 -11.41 -2.58
N LYS A 233 -21.36 -10.22 -2.25
CA LYS A 233 -21.75 -8.97 -2.91
C LYS A 233 -20.97 -8.76 -4.19
N SER A 234 -21.67 -8.25 -5.21
CA SER A 234 -21.05 -7.74 -6.42
C SER A 234 -20.32 -6.43 -6.15
N THR A 235 -19.24 -6.19 -6.89
CA THR A 235 -18.54 -4.92 -6.93
C THR A 235 -18.82 -4.22 -8.25
N ALA A 236 -18.86 -2.90 -8.23
CA ALA A 236 -19.10 -2.08 -9.42
C ALA A 236 -17.90 -1.17 -9.67
N SER A 237 -17.58 -0.93 -10.94
CA SER A 237 -16.48 -0.04 -11.35
C SER A 237 -16.79 0.59 -12.70
N ASN A 238 -16.23 1.77 -12.97
CA ASN A 238 -16.22 2.36 -14.31
C ASN A 238 -14.85 2.14 -14.96
N VAL A 239 -14.81 2.27 -16.28
CA VAL A 239 -13.57 2.30 -17.03
C VAL A 239 -13.07 3.74 -17.18
N LYS A 240 -11.78 3.97 -16.91
CA LYS A 240 -11.16 5.29 -17.00
C LYS A 240 -10.37 5.48 -18.30
N LEU A 241 -10.39 6.72 -18.80
CA LEU A 241 -9.49 7.24 -19.84
C LEU A 241 -8.48 8.24 -19.25
N ASN A 242 -8.79 8.80 -18.09
CA ASN A 242 -7.98 9.81 -17.39
C ASN A 242 -7.57 9.29 -16.00
N SER A 243 -6.43 8.61 -15.96
CA SER A 243 -5.94 7.98 -14.74
C SER A 243 -4.91 8.81 -13.96
N SER A 244 -4.57 10.00 -14.45
CA SER A 244 -3.60 10.91 -13.82
C SER A 244 -4.19 11.80 -12.71
N SER A 245 -5.51 11.75 -12.51
CA SER A 245 -6.17 12.55 -11.48
C SER A 245 -5.78 12.07 -10.08
N HIS A 246 -5.20 12.96 -9.28
CA HIS A 246 -4.89 12.71 -7.85
C HIS A 246 -6.12 12.86 -6.95
N MET A 247 -7.30 13.15 -7.52
CA MET A 247 -8.50 13.37 -6.72
C MET A 247 -8.97 12.05 -6.13
N PRO A 248 -9.16 11.96 -4.80
CA PRO A 248 -9.74 10.78 -4.18
C PRO A 248 -11.08 10.47 -4.85
N PRO A 249 -11.43 9.20 -5.09
CA PRO A 249 -12.78 8.87 -5.52
C PRO A 249 -13.76 9.47 -4.50
N HIS A 250 -14.63 10.36 -4.97
CA HIS A 250 -15.79 10.77 -4.18
C HIS A 250 -16.54 9.48 -3.84
N GLY A 251 -16.55 9.15 -2.54
CA GLY A 251 -17.03 7.85 -2.08
C GLY A 251 -18.35 7.51 -2.75
N HIS A 252 -18.45 6.29 -3.28
CA HIS A 252 -19.75 5.71 -3.50
C HIS A 252 -20.47 5.77 -2.16
N GLU A 253 -21.48 6.61 -2.08
CA GLU A 253 -22.34 6.80 -0.92
C GLU A 253 -23.07 5.48 -0.66
N MET A 254 -22.41 4.55 0.03
CA MET A 254 -23.05 3.45 0.72
C MET A 254 -23.86 4.09 1.85
N HIS A 255 -25.11 4.43 1.55
CA HIS A 255 -26.17 4.81 2.48
C HIS A 255 -25.69 5.13 3.92
N GLY A 256 -25.27 6.38 4.14
CA GLY A 256 -25.47 7.05 5.43
C GLY A 256 -24.49 6.82 6.57
N LYS A 257 -23.20 6.56 6.34
CA LYS A 257 -22.17 6.76 7.39
C LYS A 257 -20.95 7.52 6.91
N ARG A 258 -20.91 8.80 7.29
CA ARG A 258 -19.74 9.68 7.20
C ARG A 258 -18.69 9.21 8.19
N TRP A 259 -17.55 8.73 7.69
CA TRP A 259 -16.38 8.52 8.53
C TRP A 259 -15.69 9.87 8.73
N SER A 260 -15.81 10.42 9.94
CA SER A 260 -14.91 11.47 10.41
C SER A 260 -13.52 10.88 10.53
N VAL A 261 -12.56 11.54 9.88
CA VAL A 261 -11.12 11.31 10.04
C VAL A 261 -10.80 11.25 11.54
N VAL A 262 -10.45 10.07 12.04
CA VAL A 262 -10.01 9.92 13.44
C VAL A 262 -8.55 10.35 13.47
N SER A 263 -8.34 11.65 13.64
CA SER A 263 -7.12 12.17 14.22
C SER A 263 -7.24 12.06 15.74
N GLU A 264 -6.71 10.98 16.33
CA GLU A 264 -6.16 11.01 17.69
C GLU A 264 -5.39 9.70 18.00
N PRO A 265 -4.26 9.78 18.74
CA PRO A 265 -3.33 8.68 18.92
C PRO A 265 -3.81 7.71 20.00
N ILE A 266 -3.76 6.41 19.72
CA ILE A 266 -3.98 5.37 20.73
C ILE A 266 -2.75 5.33 21.65
N ILE A 267 -2.88 5.91 22.84
CA ILE A 267 -1.97 5.67 23.96
C ILE A 267 -2.79 5.34 25.22
N HIS A 268 -2.48 4.18 25.83
CA HIS A 268 -2.89 3.64 27.14
C HIS A 268 -4.37 3.20 27.28
N LEU A 269 -4.75 2.10 27.94
CA LEU A 269 -4.33 1.45 29.20
C LEU A 269 -4.69 -0.06 29.12
N ILE A 270 -3.81 -1.03 29.39
CA ILE A 270 -3.60 -1.72 30.69
C ILE A 270 -4.73 -1.55 31.71
N ASP A 271 -5.58 -2.57 31.83
CA ASP A 271 -5.89 -3.31 33.07
C ASP A 271 -6.48 -4.69 32.73
#